data_AF-A0A9D7BKU5-F1
#
_entry.id   AF-A0A9D7BKU5-F1
#
_cell.length_a   1.000
_cell.length_b   1.000
_cell.length_c   1.000
_cell.angle_alpha   90.00
_cell.angle_beta   90.00
_cell.angle_gamma   90.00
#
_symmetry.space_group_name_H-M   'P 1'
#
loop_
_entity.id
_entity.type
_entity.pdbx_description
1 polymer ?
#
loop_
_entity_poly.entity_id
_entity_poly.type
_entity_poly.pdbx_seq_one_letter_code
_entity_poly.pdbx_strand_id
1 'polypeptide(L)'
;MRELEEMKAHDMAYAMIREWAADPSREISERDIRELNKIILVKDFYKDAITPEGQTTRKIIKAGEYKSDPNSVLLANGEIFHYADPLDVPFKMQELMDWYRNEKDSIHPVILAAVFHHKFVLIHPFDDGNGRISRLLMNYILLKNDFPPVVIKSTEKQKYLNALRMADAGKMEAFIKYISEQLSHGAGDFYKGCKRRKC
;
A
#
# COMPACT_ATOMS: atom_id res chain seq x y z
N MET A 1 -19.89 0.87 14.13
CA MET A 1 -20.32 1.40 12.81
C MET A 1 -19.12 1.74 11.92
N ARG A 2 -18.16 2.55 12.37
CA ARG A 2 -16.98 2.93 11.56
C ARG A 2 -16.14 1.76 11.01
N GLU A 3 -15.83 0.74 11.82
CA GLU A 3 -15.05 -0.42 11.35
C GLU A 3 -15.74 -1.21 10.22
N LEU A 4 -17.07 -1.32 10.28
CA LEU A 4 -17.86 -1.98 9.24
C LEU A 4 -17.86 -1.15 7.94
N GLU A 5 -17.89 0.18 8.04
CA GLU A 5 -17.79 1.08 6.89
C GLU A 5 -16.40 0.98 6.25
N GLU A 6 -15.33 0.97 7.05
CA GLU A 6 -13.96 0.82 6.55
C GLU A 6 -13.72 -0.55 5.90
N MET A 7 -14.32 -1.62 6.43
CA MET A 7 -14.25 -2.95 5.82
C MET A 7 -14.97 -2.99 4.46
N LYS A 8 -16.20 -2.47 4.39
CA LYS A 8 -16.96 -2.37 3.12
C LYS A 8 -16.23 -1.51 2.09
N ALA A 9 -15.66 -0.40 2.52
CA ALA A 9 -14.88 0.49 1.67
C ALA A 9 -13.63 -0.19 1.11
N HIS A 10 -12.94 -0.99 1.93
CA HIS A 10 -11.81 -1.78 1.47
C HIS A 10 -12.23 -2.83 0.42
N ASP A 11 -13.35 -3.51 0.62
CA ASP A 11 -13.89 -4.48 -0.34
C ASP A 11 -14.26 -3.82 -1.68
N MET A 12 -14.85 -2.62 -1.63
CA MET A 12 -15.12 -1.80 -2.82
C MET A 12 -13.83 -1.40 -3.53
N ALA A 13 -12.84 -0.89 -2.80
CA ALA A 13 -11.55 -0.53 -3.37
C ALA A 13 -10.85 -1.74 -4.01
N TYR A 14 -10.96 -2.92 -3.39
CA TYR A 14 -10.44 -4.16 -3.94
C TYR A 14 -11.16 -4.59 -5.23
N ALA A 15 -12.50 -4.47 -5.28
CA ALA A 15 -13.26 -4.74 -6.49
C ALA A 15 -12.85 -3.81 -7.64
N MET A 16 -12.64 -2.52 -7.35
CA MET A 16 -12.20 -1.53 -8.34
C MET A 16 -10.81 -1.85 -8.90
N ILE A 17 -9.81 -2.17 -8.07
CA ILE A 17 -8.48 -2.51 -8.60
C ILE A 17 -8.51 -3.77 -9.46
N ARG A 18 -9.41 -4.73 -9.18
CA ARG A 18 -9.58 -5.93 -10.01
C ARG A 18 -10.15 -5.59 -11.38
N GLU A 19 -11.15 -4.71 -11.42
CA GLU A 19 -11.71 -4.20 -12.68
C GLU A 19 -10.66 -3.43 -13.48
N TRP A 20 -9.91 -2.55 -12.83
CA TRP A 20 -8.85 -1.79 -13.48
C TRP A 20 -7.71 -2.67 -14.01
N ALA A 21 -7.34 -3.71 -13.27
CA ALA A 21 -6.32 -4.66 -13.70
C ALA A 21 -6.78 -5.52 -14.87
N ALA A 22 -8.08 -5.78 -15.00
CA ALA A 22 -8.64 -6.59 -16.08
C ALA A 22 -8.70 -5.87 -17.44
N ASP A 23 -8.60 -4.53 -17.47
CA ASP A 23 -8.49 -3.74 -18.69
C ASP A 23 -7.00 -3.61 -19.10
N PRO A 24 -6.53 -4.25 -20.18
CA PRO A 24 -5.14 -4.18 -20.60
C PRO A 24 -4.69 -2.77 -21.00
N SER A 25 -5.60 -1.93 -21.48
CA SER A 25 -5.30 -0.57 -21.95
C SER A 25 -5.19 0.47 -20.84
N ARG A 26 -5.70 0.15 -19.64
CA ARG A 26 -5.70 1.05 -18.50
C ARG A 26 -4.38 1.03 -17.75
N GLU A 27 -3.80 2.21 -17.57
CA GLU A 27 -2.68 2.44 -16.66
C GLU A 27 -3.17 3.13 -15.39
N ILE A 28 -2.57 2.78 -14.25
CA ILE A 28 -2.86 3.45 -12.99
C ILE A 28 -2.22 4.83 -12.94
N SER A 29 -2.95 5.81 -12.41
CA SER A 29 -2.52 7.20 -12.29
C SER A 29 -2.50 7.67 -10.83
N GLU A 30 -1.85 8.81 -10.56
CA GLU A 30 -1.91 9.44 -9.24
C GLU A 30 -3.34 9.80 -8.82
N ARG A 31 -4.20 10.14 -9.79
CA ARG A 31 -5.62 10.39 -9.53
C ARG A 31 -6.31 9.14 -8.99
N ASP A 32 -6.02 7.97 -9.56
CA ASP A 32 -6.55 6.70 -9.08
C ASP A 32 -6.09 6.39 -7.67
N ILE A 33 -4.81 6.66 -7.36
CA ILE A 33 -4.24 6.47 -6.02
C ILE A 33 -4.97 7.35 -4.99
N ARG A 34 -5.24 8.62 -5.34
CA ARG A 34 -6.00 9.55 -4.48
C ARG A 34 -7.45 9.12 -4.32
N GLU A 35 -8.07 8.61 -5.37
CA GLU A 35 -9.44 8.07 -5.30
C GLU A 35 -9.51 6.82 -4.41
N LEU A 36 -8.54 5.90 -4.51
CA LEU A 36 -8.43 4.76 -3.60
C LEU A 36 -8.30 5.21 -2.13
N ASN A 37 -7.49 6.23 -1.84
CA ASN A 37 -7.41 6.80 -0.49
C ASN A 37 -8.78 7.31 -0.03
N LYS A 38 -9.45 8.09 -0.88
CA LYS A 38 -10.74 8.67 -0.58
C LYS A 38 -11.79 7.61 -0.23
N ILE A 39 -11.83 6.53 -1.02
CA ILE A 39 -12.74 5.40 -0.79
C ILE A 39 -12.43 4.72 0.53
N ILE A 40 -11.17 4.35 0.77
CA ILE A 40 -10.75 3.59 1.97
C ILE A 40 -11.03 4.36 3.25
N LEU A 41 -10.86 5.69 3.24
CA LEU A 41 -11.11 6.53 4.41
C LEU A 41 -12.59 6.88 4.59
N VAL A 42 -13.41 6.71 3.55
CA VAL A 42 -14.86 7.00 3.48
C VAL A 42 -15.18 8.50 3.55
N LYS A 43 -14.62 9.21 4.53
CA LYS A 43 -14.81 10.64 4.78
C LYS A 43 -13.67 11.20 5.61
N ASP A 44 -13.59 12.53 5.66
CA ASP A 44 -12.67 13.23 6.56
C ASP A 44 -13.00 12.94 8.02
N PHE A 45 -11.97 12.88 8.86
CA PHE A 45 -12.12 12.63 10.29
C PHE A 45 -11.00 13.26 11.10
N TYR A 46 -11.24 13.49 12.39
CA TYR A 46 -10.21 13.95 13.31
C TYR A 46 -9.42 12.78 13.90
N LYS A 47 -8.11 12.94 14.00
CA LYS A 47 -7.20 11.99 14.64
C LYS A 47 -6.35 12.73 15.67
N ASP A 48 -6.11 12.08 16.80
CA ASP A 48 -5.21 12.64 17.81
C ASP A 48 -3.77 12.64 17.26
N ALA A 49 -3.04 13.71 17.54
CA ALA A 49 -1.68 13.96 17.06
C ALA A 49 -0.84 14.58 18.18
N ILE A 50 0.48 14.60 17.99
CA ILE A 50 1.43 15.17 18.94
C ILE A 50 2.24 16.23 18.20
N THR A 51 2.34 17.45 18.75
CA THR A 51 3.16 18.51 18.19
C THR A 51 4.66 18.22 18.38
N PRO A 52 5.58 18.90 17.66
CA PRO A 52 7.01 18.76 17.91
C PRO A 52 7.42 19.03 19.37
N GLU A 53 6.67 19.87 20.08
CA GLU A 53 6.85 20.20 21.50
C GLU A 53 6.25 19.15 22.45
N GLY A 54 5.70 18.05 21.93
CA GLY A 54 5.14 16.96 22.71
C GLY A 54 3.70 17.19 23.20
N GLN A 55 3.01 18.21 22.71
CA GLN A 55 1.63 18.52 23.13
C GLN A 55 0.61 17.72 22.33
N THR A 56 -0.41 17.19 23.01
CA THR A 56 -1.52 16.52 22.33
C THR A 56 -2.39 17.54 21.59
N THR A 57 -2.68 17.26 20.33
CA THR A 57 -3.57 18.05 19.48
C THR A 57 -4.48 17.14 18.65
N ARG A 58 -5.37 17.72 17.85
CA ARG A 58 -6.16 17.00 16.85
C ARG A 58 -5.87 17.54 15.46
N LYS A 59 -5.62 16.63 14.53
CA LYS A 59 -5.45 16.93 13.11
C LYS A 59 -6.66 16.40 12.33
N ILE A 60 -7.13 17.19 11.37
CA ILE A 60 -8.09 16.70 10.38
C ILE A 60 -7.35 15.87 9.33
N ILE A 61 -7.81 14.64 9.14
CA ILE A 61 -7.37 13.72 8.10
C ILE A 61 -8.30 13.94 6.91
N LYS A 62 -7.73 14.43 5.80
CA LYS A 62 -8.48 14.70 4.58
C LYS A 62 -8.34 13.56 3.58
N ALA A 63 -9.47 13.01 3.15
CA ALA A 63 -9.50 11.84 2.30
C ALA A 63 -9.16 12.21 0.83
N GLY A 64 -8.17 11.54 0.24
CA GLY A 64 -7.70 11.77 -1.13
C GLY A 64 -6.70 12.93 -1.29
N GLU A 65 -6.37 13.64 -0.21
CA GLU A 65 -5.39 14.71 -0.21
C GLU A 65 -4.03 14.22 0.29
N TYR A 66 -2.95 14.68 -0.35
CA TYR A 66 -1.62 14.48 0.20
C TYR A 66 -1.48 15.23 1.52
N LYS A 67 -0.62 14.71 2.38
CA LYS A 67 -0.33 15.31 3.68
C LYS A 67 0.15 16.76 3.52
N SER A 68 -0.37 17.64 4.36
CA SER A 68 0.09 19.03 4.50
C SER A 68 1.19 19.20 5.53
N ASP A 69 1.33 18.22 6.44
CA ASP A 69 2.28 18.24 7.56
C ASP A 69 3.06 16.93 7.60
N PRO A 70 4.25 16.91 8.21
CA PRO A 70 5.01 15.67 8.38
C PRO A 70 4.21 14.61 9.14
N ASN A 71 4.31 13.36 8.69
CA ASN A 71 3.65 12.19 9.28
C ASN A 71 4.67 11.12 9.73
N SER A 72 5.86 11.56 10.14
CA SER A 72 6.91 10.72 10.70
C SER A 72 6.42 9.93 11.91
N VAL A 73 6.97 8.74 12.12
CA VAL A 73 6.54 7.84 13.20
C VAL A 73 7.67 7.57 14.19
N LEU A 74 7.33 7.50 15.47
CA LEU A 74 8.25 7.05 16.52
C LEU A 74 8.34 5.52 16.49
N LEU A 75 9.54 5.01 16.29
CA LEU A 75 9.83 3.59 16.31
C LEU A 75 9.98 3.07 17.75
N ALA A 76 9.87 1.76 17.92
CA ALA A 76 9.96 1.11 19.24
C ALA A 76 11.33 1.30 19.92
N ASN A 77 12.38 1.59 19.15
CA ASN A 77 13.73 1.89 19.66
C ASN A 77 13.90 3.39 20.02
N GLY A 78 12.84 4.21 19.90
CA GLY A 78 12.88 5.64 20.20
C GLY A 78 13.35 6.53 19.04
N GLU A 79 13.76 5.94 17.91
CA GLU A 79 14.13 6.71 16.72
C GLU A 79 12.90 7.22 15.96
N ILE A 80 13.02 8.36 15.31
CA ILE A 80 11.98 8.88 14.42
C ILE A 80 12.26 8.38 13.01
N PHE A 81 11.31 7.64 12.44
CA PHE A 81 11.35 7.31 11.02
C PHE A 81 10.71 8.45 10.22
N HIS A 82 11.53 9.12 9.41
CA HIS A 82 11.12 10.23 8.56
C HIS A 82 10.70 9.72 7.18
N TYR A 83 9.46 9.99 6.80
CA TYR A 83 8.98 9.82 5.42
C TYR A 83 9.30 11.06 4.59
N ALA A 84 8.82 11.12 3.34
CA ALA A 84 8.97 12.32 2.50
C ALA A 84 8.44 13.58 3.19
N ASP A 85 9.08 14.72 2.97
CA ASP A 85 8.53 16.03 3.35
C ASP A 85 7.23 16.29 2.57
N PRO A 86 6.19 16.89 3.19
CA PRO A 86 4.96 17.28 2.49
C PRO A 86 5.18 18.00 1.16
N LEU A 87 6.16 18.90 1.09
CA LEU A 87 6.46 19.68 -0.12
C LEU A 87 7.05 18.81 -1.24
N ASP A 88 7.73 17.72 -0.88
CA ASP A 88 8.35 16.79 -1.84
C ASP A 88 7.37 15.70 -2.32
N VAL A 89 6.26 15.48 -1.62
CA VAL A 89 5.33 14.37 -1.93
C VAL A 89 4.86 14.40 -3.40
N PRO A 90 4.39 15.53 -3.96
CA PRO A 90 3.93 15.55 -5.35
C PRO A 90 5.02 15.12 -6.33
N PHE A 91 6.25 15.62 -6.12
CA PHE A 91 7.38 15.28 -6.97
C PHE A 91 7.77 13.81 -6.84
N LYS A 92 7.87 13.28 -5.62
CA LYS A 92 8.22 11.87 -5.38
C LYS A 92 7.16 10.90 -5.87
N MET A 93 5.88 11.28 -5.81
CA MET A 93 4.79 10.48 -6.40
C MET A 93 4.91 10.44 -7.92
N GLN A 94 5.19 11.58 -8.56
CA GLN A 94 5.43 11.63 -10.00
C GLN A 94 6.64 10.76 -10.38
N GLU A 95 7.76 10.86 -9.65
CA GLU A 95 8.94 9.99 -9.85
C GLU A 95 8.62 8.50 -9.71
N LEU A 96 7.80 8.12 -8.71
CA LEU A 96 7.35 6.74 -8.54
C LEU A 96 6.52 6.26 -9.75
N MET A 97 5.63 7.11 -10.25
CA MET A 97 4.78 6.77 -11.39
C MET A 97 5.58 6.70 -12.70
N ASP A 98 6.55 7.58 -12.89
CA ASP A 98 7.50 7.51 -14.02
C ASP A 98 8.34 6.25 -13.95
N TRP A 99 8.90 5.92 -12.78
CA TRP A 99 9.62 4.67 -12.57
C TRP A 99 8.76 3.45 -12.90
N TYR A 100 7.51 3.41 -12.43
CA TYR A 100 6.60 2.30 -12.71
C TYR A 100 6.36 2.15 -14.23
N ARG A 101 6.06 3.25 -14.93
CA ARG A 101 5.83 3.22 -16.39
C ARG A 101 7.05 2.71 -17.17
N ASN A 102 8.26 3.08 -16.73
CA ASN A 102 9.49 2.71 -17.41
C ASN A 102 9.89 1.25 -17.14
N GLU A 103 9.60 0.74 -15.94
CA GLU A 103 10.09 -0.58 -15.50
C GLU A 103 9.06 -1.71 -15.62
N LYS A 104 7.78 -1.40 -15.86
CA LYS A 104 6.70 -2.40 -15.79
C LYS A 104 6.86 -3.56 -16.78
N ASP A 105 7.52 -3.31 -17.91
CA ASP A 105 7.71 -4.29 -18.98
C ASP A 105 9.12 -4.96 -18.93
N SER A 106 10.04 -4.45 -18.11
CA SER A 106 11.43 -4.93 -17.98
C SER A 106 11.66 -5.76 -16.71
N ILE A 107 10.90 -5.51 -15.64
CA ILE A 107 11.08 -6.16 -14.33
C ILE A 107 10.04 -7.27 -14.13
N HIS A 108 10.46 -8.39 -13.53
CA HIS A 108 9.53 -9.47 -13.15
C HIS A 108 8.38 -8.92 -12.29
N PRO A 109 7.10 -9.22 -12.58
CA PRO A 109 5.94 -8.56 -11.95
C PRO A 109 5.90 -8.63 -10.42
N VAL A 110 6.36 -9.73 -9.83
CA VAL A 110 6.46 -9.87 -8.36
C VAL A 110 7.48 -8.91 -7.76
N ILE A 111 8.62 -8.69 -8.43
CA ILE A 111 9.64 -7.73 -8.00
C ILE A 111 9.09 -6.32 -8.18
N LEU A 112 8.49 -6.02 -9.33
CA LEU A 112 7.85 -4.74 -9.63
C LEU A 112 6.82 -4.37 -8.54
N ALA A 113 5.92 -5.29 -8.21
CA ALA A 113 4.89 -5.09 -7.19
C ALA A 113 5.49 -4.84 -5.78
N ALA A 114 6.51 -5.61 -5.39
CA ALA A 114 7.17 -5.46 -4.10
C ALA A 114 7.93 -4.12 -4.00
N VAL A 115 8.68 -3.75 -5.04
CA VAL A 115 9.43 -2.49 -5.08
C VAL A 115 8.48 -1.29 -5.13
N PHE A 116 7.42 -1.35 -5.93
CA PHE A 116 6.40 -0.29 -5.98
C PHE A 116 5.77 -0.09 -4.59
N HIS A 117 5.37 -1.20 -3.94
CA HIS A 117 4.82 -1.17 -2.59
C HIS A 117 5.77 -0.46 -1.62
N HIS A 118 7.04 -0.86 -1.59
CA HIS A 118 8.04 -0.29 -0.67
C HIS A 118 8.28 1.19 -0.95
N LYS A 119 8.52 1.58 -2.21
CA LYS A 119 8.71 2.97 -2.61
C LYS A 119 7.51 3.85 -2.21
N PHE A 120 6.28 3.38 -2.43
CA PHE A 120 5.07 4.11 -2.03
C PHE A 120 4.99 4.30 -0.50
N VAL A 121 5.29 3.26 0.28
CA VAL A 121 5.27 3.34 1.75
C VAL A 121 6.35 4.29 2.28
N LEU A 122 7.52 4.37 1.63
CA LEU A 122 8.56 5.33 1.97
C LEU A 122 8.18 6.78 1.68
N ILE A 123 7.44 7.04 0.60
CA ILE A 123 6.89 8.39 0.33
C ILE A 123 5.86 8.74 1.40
N HIS A 124 5.00 7.78 1.74
CA HIS A 124 3.92 7.95 2.73
C HIS A 124 3.06 9.19 2.45
N PRO A 125 2.43 9.27 1.25
CA PRO A 125 1.87 10.51 0.72
C PRO A 125 0.63 11.02 1.46
N PHE A 126 -0.13 10.15 2.13
CA PHE A 126 -1.37 10.50 2.82
C PHE A 126 -1.20 10.55 4.35
N ASP A 127 -2.11 11.22 5.05
CA ASP A 127 -2.12 11.23 6.52
C ASP A 127 -2.62 9.90 7.14
N ASP A 128 -3.44 9.13 6.41
CA ASP A 128 -3.87 7.79 6.79
C ASP A 128 -4.09 6.92 5.55
N GLY A 129 -4.15 5.60 5.72
CA GLY A 129 -4.49 4.65 4.66
C GLY A 129 -3.30 4.16 3.83
N ASN A 130 -2.09 4.69 4.01
CA ASN A 130 -0.92 4.34 3.18
C ASN A 130 -0.66 2.84 3.10
N GLY A 131 -0.69 2.13 4.23
CA GLY A 131 -0.49 0.67 4.22
C GLY A 131 -1.62 -0.10 3.51
N ARG A 132 -2.87 0.40 3.55
CA ARG A 132 -3.99 -0.23 2.84
C ARG A 132 -3.84 -0.03 1.34
N ILE A 133 -3.53 1.20 0.94
CA ILE A 133 -3.29 1.57 -0.47
C ILE A 133 -2.08 0.83 -1.02
N SER A 134 -0.96 0.77 -0.31
CA SER A 134 0.25 0.08 -0.79
C SER A 134 -0.03 -1.37 -1.14
N ARG A 135 -0.82 -2.09 -0.32
CA ARG A 135 -1.23 -3.47 -0.58
C ARG A 135 -2.21 -3.58 -1.76
N LEU A 136 -3.13 -2.64 -1.91
CA LEU A 136 -4.03 -2.59 -3.06
C LEU A 136 -3.25 -2.34 -4.36
N LEU A 137 -2.30 -1.40 -4.36
CA LEU A 137 -1.45 -1.09 -5.52
C LEU A 137 -0.53 -2.26 -5.88
N MET A 138 0.06 -2.91 -4.89
CA MET A 138 0.80 -4.17 -5.09
C MET A 138 -0.07 -5.23 -5.77
N ASN A 139 -1.30 -5.42 -5.28
CA ASN A 139 -2.23 -6.38 -5.87
C ASN A 139 -2.73 -5.97 -7.26
N TYR A 140 -2.91 -4.67 -7.53
CA TYR A 140 -3.20 -4.18 -8.88
C TYR A 140 -2.09 -4.61 -9.86
N ILE A 141 -0.82 -4.40 -9.50
CA ILE A 141 0.32 -4.78 -10.34
C ILE A 141 0.37 -6.29 -10.56
N LEU A 142 0.15 -7.09 -9.52
CA LEU A 142 0.11 -8.55 -9.63
C LEU A 142 -1.03 -9.01 -10.56
N LEU A 143 -2.24 -8.52 -10.32
CA LEU A 143 -3.43 -8.88 -11.09
C LEU A 143 -3.31 -8.47 -12.57
N LYS A 144 -2.74 -7.29 -12.84
CA LYS A 144 -2.49 -6.78 -14.19
C LYS A 144 -1.54 -7.67 -15.00
N ASN A 145 -0.71 -8.47 -14.31
CA ASN A 145 0.26 -9.39 -14.87
C ASN A 145 -0.13 -10.87 -14.66
N ASP A 146 -1.43 -11.15 -14.49
CA ASP A 146 -1.98 -12.51 -14.33
C ASP A 146 -1.49 -13.30 -13.11
N PHE A 147 -0.96 -12.60 -12.09
CA PHE A 147 -0.62 -13.21 -10.80
C PHE A 147 -1.82 -13.17 -9.84
N PRO A 148 -1.97 -14.20 -8.98
CA PRO A 148 -2.98 -14.14 -7.92
C PRO A 148 -2.65 -13.02 -6.92
N PRO A 149 -3.66 -12.43 -6.27
CA PRO A 149 -3.47 -11.40 -5.27
C PRO A 149 -2.81 -11.98 -4.01
N VAL A 150 -1.98 -11.18 -3.36
CA VAL A 150 -1.35 -11.50 -2.08
C VAL A 150 -2.20 -10.94 -0.93
N VAL A 151 -2.45 -11.80 0.08
CA VAL A 151 -3.17 -11.43 1.30
C VAL A 151 -2.25 -11.55 2.50
N ILE A 152 -1.81 -10.41 3.02
CA ILE A 152 -1.00 -10.34 4.24
C ILE A 152 -1.93 -10.50 5.44
N LYS A 153 -1.90 -11.68 6.08
CA LYS A 153 -2.73 -11.99 7.24
C LYS A 153 -2.32 -11.16 8.45
N SER A 154 -3.28 -10.75 9.27
CA SER A 154 -3.03 -9.99 10.51
C SER A 154 -2.09 -10.73 11.47
N THR A 155 -2.16 -12.07 11.50
CA THR A 155 -1.27 -12.95 12.25
C THR A 155 0.19 -12.89 11.80
N GLU A 156 0.46 -12.41 10.58
CA GLU A 156 1.81 -12.28 10.01
C GLU A 156 2.31 -10.83 9.97
N LYS A 157 1.58 -9.90 10.60
CA LYS A 157 1.92 -8.47 10.64
C LYS A 157 3.38 -8.23 11.04
N GLN A 158 3.89 -8.97 12.03
CA GLN A 158 5.27 -8.78 12.48
C GLN A 158 6.29 -9.19 11.41
N LYS A 159 6.04 -10.29 10.68
CA LYS A 159 6.91 -10.74 9.59
C LYS A 159 6.94 -9.71 8.46
N TYR A 160 5.77 -9.21 8.08
CA TYR A 160 5.62 -8.14 7.09
C TYR A 160 6.39 -6.87 7.50
N LEU A 161 6.21 -6.39 8.73
CA LEU A 161 6.91 -5.20 9.22
C LEU A 161 8.43 -5.42 9.30
N ASN A 162 8.88 -6.62 9.69
CA ASN A 162 10.30 -6.94 9.69
C ASN A 162 10.89 -6.96 8.28
N ALA A 163 10.16 -7.50 7.29
CA ALA A 163 10.59 -7.50 5.90
C ALA A 163 10.70 -6.08 5.33
N LEU A 164 9.75 -5.19 5.66
CA LEU A 164 9.85 -3.76 5.32
C LEU A 164 11.06 -3.10 5.95
N ARG A 165 11.31 -3.31 7.26
CA ARG A 165 12.49 -2.75 7.94
C ARG A 165 13.81 -3.22 7.30
N MET A 166 13.88 -4.46 6.83
CA MET A 166 15.05 -4.94 6.10
C MET A 166 15.20 -4.21 4.77
N ALA A 167 14.10 -3.96 4.04
CA ALA A 167 14.13 -3.16 2.82
C ALA A 167 14.50 -1.69 3.08
N ASP A 168 14.04 -1.10 4.18
CA ASP A 168 14.44 0.26 4.62
C ASP A 168 15.95 0.34 4.88
N ALA A 169 16.54 -0.75 5.38
CA ALA A 169 17.99 -0.90 5.57
C ALA A 169 18.75 -1.29 4.27
N GLY A 170 18.13 -1.16 3.10
CA GLY A 170 18.72 -1.44 1.79
C GLY A 170 18.68 -2.90 1.33
N LYS A 171 18.05 -3.81 2.11
CA LYS A 171 17.94 -5.24 1.77
C LYS A 171 16.59 -5.56 1.15
N MET A 172 16.31 -4.99 -0.02
CA MET A 172 15.04 -5.13 -0.74
C MET A 172 14.67 -6.60 -1.02
N GLU A 173 15.67 -7.47 -1.20
CA GLU A 173 15.51 -8.90 -1.46
C GLU A 173 14.71 -9.60 -0.34
N ALA A 174 14.85 -9.13 0.90
CA ALA A 174 14.09 -9.68 2.03
C ALA A 174 12.58 -9.43 1.87
N PHE A 175 12.20 -8.25 1.38
CA PHE A 175 10.80 -7.93 1.14
C PHE A 175 10.25 -8.61 -0.11
N ILE A 176 11.04 -8.67 -1.20
CA ILE A 176 10.69 -9.43 -2.40
C ILE A 176 10.44 -10.90 -2.03
N LYS A 177 11.37 -11.53 -1.29
CA LYS A 177 11.24 -12.92 -0.84
C LYS A 177 9.97 -13.12 -0.01
N TYR A 178 9.69 -12.22 0.92
CA TYR A 178 8.45 -12.28 1.72
C TYR A 178 7.20 -12.26 0.83
N ILE A 179 7.13 -11.36 -0.16
CA ILE A 179 5.99 -11.30 -1.09
C ILE A 179 5.90 -12.57 -1.95
N SER A 180 7.02 -13.11 -2.44
CA SER A 180 7.04 -14.38 -3.19
C SER A 180 6.53 -15.56 -2.37
N GLU A 181 6.88 -15.63 -1.09
CA GLU A 181 6.37 -16.65 -0.16
C GLU A 181 4.85 -16.50 0.02
N GLN A 182 4.35 -15.28 0.26
CA GLN A 182 2.91 -15.04 0.41
C GLN A 182 2.12 -15.40 -0.86
N LEU A 183 2.67 -15.10 -2.04
CA LEU A 183 2.09 -15.47 -3.32
C LEU A 183 1.97 -17.00 -3.47
N SER A 184 3.00 -17.73 -3.07
CA SER A 184 3.06 -19.19 -3.15
C SER A 184 2.02 -19.85 -2.23
N HIS A 185 1.85 -19.33 -1.02
CA HIS A 185 0.80 -19.76 -0.10
C HIS A 185 -0.61 -19.45 -0.65
N GLY A 186 -0.81 -18.24 -1.19
CA GLY A 186 -2.07 -17.82 -1.78
C GLY A 186 -2.48 -18.66 -3.00
N ALA A 187 -1.53 -18.98 -3.88
CA ALA A 187 -1.76 -19.88 -5.00
C ALA A 187 -2.18 -21.28 -4.52
N GLY A 188 -1.50 -21.84 -3.51
CA GLY A 188 -1.84 -23.13 -2.93
C GLY A 188 -3.27 -23.18 -2.36
N ASP A 189 -3.70 -22.11 -1.68
CA ASP A 189 -5.06 -21.99 -1.14
C ASP A 189 -6.10 -21.82 -2.26
N PHE A 190 -5.78 -21.06 -3.32
CA PHE A 190 -6.62 -20.91 -4.50
C PHE A 190 -6.87 -22.25 -5.22
N TYR A 191 -5.81 -23.03 -5.48
CA TYR A 191 -5.92 -24.36 -6.09
C TYR A 191 -6.75 -25.33 -5.24
N LYS A 192 -6.57 -25.33 -3.91
CA LYS A 192 -7.38 -26.13 -2.97
C LYS A 192 -8.85 -25.71 -2.99
N GLY A 193 -9.12 -24.40 -3.04
CA GLY A 193 -10.48 -23.84 -3.12
C GLY A 193 -11.19 -24.13 -4.45
N CYS A 194 -10.45 -24.21 -5.56
CA CYS A 194 -10.99 -24.58 -6.87
C CYS A 194 -11.37 -26.08 -6.91
N LYS A 195 -10.54 -26.96 -6.33
CA LYS A 195 -10.89 -28.39 -6.18
C LYS A 195 -12.14 -28.62 -5.33
N ARG A 196 -12.32 -27.84 -4.25
CA ARG A 196 -13.50 -27.94 -3.38
C ARG A 196 -14.81 -27.43 -4.01
N ARG A 197 -14.75 -26.57 -5.02
CA ARG A 197 -15.92 -26.03 -5.74
C ARG A 197 -16.31 -26.84 -6.99
N LYS A 198 -15.57 -27.91 -7.30
CA LYS A 198 -15.88 -28.87 -8.37
C LYS A 198 -16.39 -30.22 -7.83
N CYS A 199 -16.89 -30.26 -6.59
CA CYS A 199 -17.58 -31.41 -6.00
C CYS A 199 -18.98 -30.98 -5.54
#